data_AF-A0A8T6HA27-F1
#
_entry.id   AF-A0A8T6HA27-F1
#
_cell.length_a   1.000
_cell.length_b   1.000
_cell.length_c   1.000
_cell.angle_alpha   90.00
_cell.angle_beta   90.00
_cell.angle_gamma   90.00
#
_symmetry.space_group_name_H-M   'P 1'
#
loop_
_entity.id
_entity.type
_entity.pdbx_description
1 polymer ?
#
loop_
_entity_poly.entity_id
_entity_poly.type
_entity_poly.pdbx_seq_one_letter_code
_entity_poly.pdbx_strand_id
1 'polypeptide(L)'
;MLNIAELKLLRDAYSAHTSLQPAEALRMIGNPSADDLAERALAGMAAQDRNLRVLMLRVLQQQRGDTAMRGVLTGLNDETRRVCAVAIQACGNYLDYPEIVARLAAIARDSSLKRKLRRRALSMLAGAEGRQQEDLTPAQFEALSELMNAPEYRFGIVFGLARLEARPRVMTLLERVATSQDESESALARRALGGERVVHIDAYASDESLRRRIAESCDIAHGRMYYWLPRAGLPADEVAAS
;
A
#
# COMPACT_ATOMS: atom_id res chain seq x y z
N MET A 1 5.45 -13.05 25.15
CA MET A 1 6.15 -12.49 23.98
C MET A 1 6.56 -13.63 23.07
N LEU A 2 6.42 -13.48 21.74
CA LEU A 2 6.92 -14.48 20.79
C LEU A 2 8.47 -14.49 20.81
N ASN A 3 9.08 -15.67 20.80
CA ASN A 3 10.53 -15.80 20.70
C ASN A 3 11.02 -15.68 19.24
N ILE A 4 12.34 -15.50 19.03
CA ILE A 4 12.92 -15.31 17.70
C ILE A 4 12.62 -16.47 16.74
N ALA A 5 12.60 -17.71 17.23
CA ALA A 5 12.33 -18.87 16.39
C ALA A 5 10.87 -18.86 15.91
N GLU A 6 9.92 -18.60 16.81
CA GLU A 6 8.50 -18.46 16.48
C GLU A 6 8.26 -17.32 15.48
N LEU A 7 8.95 -16.18 15.65
CA LEU A 7 8.84 -15.05 14.73
C LEU A 7 9.40 -15.34 13.34
N LYS A 8 10.53 -16.04 13.26
CA LYS A 8 11.11 -16.46 11.98
C LYS A 8 10.20 -17.46 11.28
N LEU A 9 9.64 -18.40 12.04
CA LEU A 9 8.69 -19.38 11.53
C LEU A 9 7.43 -18.71 10.94
N LEU A 10 6.83 -17.77 11.68
CA LEU A 10 5.68 -16.99 11.18
C LEU A 10 6.07 -16.14 9.97
N ARG A 11 7.23 -15.47 9.99
CA ARG A 11 7.74 -14.69 8.85
C ARG A 11 7.83 -15.55 7.60
N ASP A 12 8.42 -16.74 7.72
CA ASP A 12 8.67 -17.63 6.59
C ASP A 12 7.34 -18.14 6.04
N ALA A 13 6.41 -18.52 6.92
CA ALA A 13 5.07 -18.96 6.51
C ALA A 13 4.24 -17.88 5.80
N TYR A 14 4.46 -16.60 6.12
CA TYR A 14 3.81 -15.47 5.45
C TYR A 14 4.55 -14.97 4.21
N SER A 15 5.66 -15.60 3.82
CA SER A 15 6.38 -15.28 2.59
C SER A 15 5.93 -16.19 1.45
N ALA A 16 5.53 -15.58 0.33
CA ALA A 16 5.03 -16.31 -0.85
C ALA A 16 6.05 -17.27 -1.51
N HIS A 17 7.31 -17.26 -1.09
CA HIS A 17 8.39 -18.07 -1.66
C HIS A 17 8.81 -19.25 -0.78
N THR A 18 8.11 -19.52 0.32
CA THR A 18 8.41 -20.68 1.18
C THR A 18 7.35 -21.76 1.02
N SER A 19 7.74 -23.01 1.24
CA SER A 19 6.82 -24.15 1.25
C SER A 19 6.01 -24.25 2.55
N LEU A 20 6.35 -23.46 3.57
CA LEU A 20 5.72 -23.54 4.88
C LEU A 20 4.37 -22.82 4.87
N GLN A 21 3.29 -23.55 5.15
CA GLN A 21 1.96 -22.97 5.18
C GLN A 21 1.70 -22.25 6.52
N PRO A 22 0.96 -21.11 6.54
CA PRO A 22 0.59 -20.42 7.77
C PRO A 22 -0.03 -21.32 8.84
N ALA A 23 -0.93 -22.23 8.45
CA ALA A 23 -1.58 -23.15 9.38
C ALA A 23 -0.59 -24.13 10.04
N GLU A 24 0.42 -24.57 9.29
CA GLU A 24 1.47 -25.44 9.83
C GLU A 24 2.37 -24.68 10.81
N ALA A 25 2.73 -23.45 10.48
CA ALA A 25 3.51 -22.60 11.36
C ALA A 25 2.76 -22.31 12.68
N LEU A 26 1.45 -22.02 12.61
CA LEU A 26 0.61 -21.84 13.79
C LEU A 26 0.58 -23.09 14.66
N ARG A 27 0.44 -24.29 14.06
CA ARG A 27 0.48 -25.57 14.78
C ARG A 27 1.80 -25.75 15.53
N MET A 28 2.94 -25.41 14.90
CA MET A 28 4.26 -25.54 15.51
C MET A 28 4.49 -24.58 16.70
N ILE A 29 3.75 -23.49 16.78
CA ILE A 29 3.81 -22.54 17.92
C ILE A 29 2.63 -22.70 18.90
N GLY A 30 1.88 -23.79 18.80
CA GLY A 30 0.81 -24.15 19.75
C GLY A 30 -0.58 -23.62 19.41
N ASN A 31 -0.86 -23.29 18.15
CA ASN A 31 -2.14 -22.74 17.68
C ASN A 31 -2.66 -21.56 18.51
N PRO A 32 -1.85 -20.49 18.71
CA PRO A 32 -2.31 -19.30 19.40
C PRO A 32 -3.47 -18.67 18.62
N SER A 33 -4.42 -18.07 19.34
CA SER A 33 -5.48 -17.30 18.71
C SER A 33 -4.92 -16.05 18.00
N ALA A 34 -5.72 -15.46 17.10
CA ALA A 34 -5.33 -14.21 16.44
C ALA A 34 -5.12 -13.07 17.46
N ASP A 35 -5.96 -13.01 18.49
CA ASP A 35 -5.85 -12.03 19.56
C ASP A 35 -4.57 -12.25 20.38
N ASP A 36 -4.26 -13.50 20.76
CA ASP A 36 -3.01 -13.83 21.46
C ASP A 36 -1.79 -13.41 20.65
N LEU A 37 -1.82 -13.66 19.33
CA LEU A 37 -0.73 -13.25 18.43
C LEU A 37 -0.60 -11.73 18.37
N ALA A 38 -1.71 -11.01 18.23
CA ALA A 38 -1.73 -9.55 18.19
C ALA A 38 -1.20 -8.95 19.50
N GLU A 39 -1.64 -9.45 20.65
CA GLU A 39 -1.17 -9.00 21.97
C GLU A 39 0.31 -9.29 22.18
N ARG A 40 0.76 -10.51 21.88
CA ARG A 40 2.18 -10.89 22.00
C ARG A 40 3.06 -10.07 21.07
N ALA A 41 2.59 -9.78 19.86
CA ALA A 41 3.33 -8.97 18.90
C ALA A 41 3.37 -7.49 19.28
N LEU A 42 2.25 -6.94 19.76
CA LEU A 42 2.19 -5.58 20.33
C LEU A 42 3.16 -5.42 21.49
N ALA A 43 3.15 -6.35 22.47
CA ALA A 43 4.10 -6.32 23.58
C ALA A 43 5.56 -6.38 23.08
N GLY A 44 5.82 -7.16 22.04
CA GLY A 44 7.12 -7.26 21.38
C GLY A 44 7.61 -5.98 20.71
N MET A 45 6.73 -5.02 20.42
CA MET A 45 7.13 -3.72 19.88
C MET A 45 7.94 -2.88 20.88
N ALA A 46 7.96 -3.23 22.17
CA ALA A 46 8.81 -2.61 23.17
C ALA A 46 10.26 -3.13 23.17
N ALA A 47 10.58 -4.16 22.37
CA ALA A 47 11.93 -4.74 22.34
C ALA A 47 12.98 -3.73 21.84
N GLN A 48 14.17 -3.71 22.43
CA GLN A 48 15.27 -2.84 22.00
C GLN A 48 15.80 -3.20 20.60
N ASP A 49 15.79 -4.49 20.23
CA ASP A 49 16.24 -4.94 18.91
C ASP A 49 15.24 -4.56 17.81
N ARG A 50 15.68 -3.71 16.88
CA ARG A 50 14.91 -3.30 15.69
C ARG A 50 14.47 -4.48 14.83
N ASN A 51 15.23 -5.57 14.77
CA ASN A 51 14.89 -6.73 13.95
C ASN A 51 13.71 -7.49 14.56
N LEU A 52 13.65 -7.60 15.89
CA LEU A 52 12.48 -8.12 16.59
C LEU A 52 11.24 -7.28 16.28
N ARG A 53 11.31 -5.95 16.41
CA ARG A 53 10.19 -5.06 16.10
C ARG A 53 9.73 -5.17 14.64
N VAL A 54 10.67 -5.30 13.70
CA VAL A 54 10.34 -5.58 12.28
C VAL A 54 9.59 -6.90 12.11
N LEU A 55 9.98 -7.96 12.83
CA LEU A 55 9.27 -9.23 12.78
C LEU A 55 7.88 -9.13 13.41
N MET A 56 7.74 -8.42 14.52
CA MET A 56 6.44 -8.15 15.15
C MET A 56 5.50 -7.43 14.18
N LEU A 57 5.96 -6.40 13.47
CA LEU A 57 5.16 -5.70 12.46
C LEU A 57 4.68 -6.62 11.32
N ARG A 58 5.47 -7.62 10.94
CA ARG A 58 5.07 -8.60 9.91
C ARG A 58 3.99 -9.55 10.43
N VAL A 59 4.05 -9.92 11.70
CA VAL A 59 2.96 -10.68 12.36
C VAL A 59 1.70 -9.83 12.43
N LEU A 60 1.82 -8.59 12.93
CA LEU A 60 0.73 -7.62 13.05
C LEU A 60 0.09 -7.33 11.71
N GLN A 61 0.85 -7.25 10.60
CA GLN A 61 0.30 -7.04 9.26
C GLN A 61 -0.75 -8.10 8.86
N GLN A 62 -0.63 -9.33 9.39
CA GLN A 62 -1.56 -10.43 9.10
C GLN A 62 -2.73 -10.49 10.08
N GLN A 63 -2.72 -9.68 11.13
CA GLN A 63 -3.80 -9.63 12.11
C GLN A 63 -4.83 -8.56 11.74
N ARG A 64 -5.92 -8.50 12.50
CA ARG A 64 -6.96 -7.46 12.40
C ARG A 64 -7.29 -6.92 13.79
N GLY A 65 -8.05 -5.83 13.82
CA GLY A 65 -8.56 -5.24 15.06
C GLY A 65 -7.58 -4.28 15.74
N ASP A 66 -8.07 -3.66 16.81
CA ASP A 66 -7.47 -2.49 17.44
C ASP A 66 -6.10 -2.79 18.06
N THR A 67 -5.90 -3.99 18.59
CA THR A 67 -4.60 -4.42 19.14
C THR A 67 -3.53 -4.46 18.06
N ALA A 68 -3.87 -5.01 16.88
CA ALA A 68 -2.93 -5.08 15.78
C ALA A 68 -2.64 -3.69 15.19
N MET A 69 -3.68 -2.87 15.05
CA MET A 69 -3.57 -1.47 14.65
C MET A 69 -2.65 -0.68 15.58
N ARG A 70 -2.83 -0.79 16.91
CA ARG A 70 -1.98 -0.10 17.90
C ARG A 70 -0.50 -0.46 17.72
N GLY A 71 -0.20 -1.74 17.44
CA GLY A 71 1.17 -2.17 17.19
C GLY A 71 1.77 -1.57 15.92
N VAL A 72 0.98 -1.45 14.85
CA VAL A 72 1.40 -0.77 13.62
C VAL A 72 1.62 0.73 13.88
N LEU A 73 0.73 1.37 14.64
CA LEU A 73 0.87 2.78 15.03
C LEU A 73 2.14 3.01 15.87
N THR A 74 2.47 2.11 16.80
CA THR A 74 3.76 2.14 17.51
C THR A 74 4.92 2.09 16.52
N GLY A 75 4.86 1.21 15.51
CA GLY A 75 5.88 1.13 14.47
C GLY A 75 6.02 2.41 13.62
N LEU A 76 4.92 3.12 13.33
CA LEU A 76 4.95 4.40 12.62
C LEU A 76 5.62 5.52 13.43
N ASN A 77 5.65 5.38 14.74
CA ASN A 77 6.30 6.31 15.68
C ASN A 77 7.72 5.89 16.05
N ASP A 78 8.22 4.77 15.51
CA ASP A 78 9.56 4.27 15.82
C ASP A 78 10.65 5.17 15.21
N GLU A 79 11.62 5.55 16.03
CA GLU A 79 12.79 6.35 15.63
C GLU A 79 13.66 5.63 14.59
N THR A 80 13.64 4.30 14.60
CA THR A 80 14.38 3.49 13.63
C THR A 80 13.65 3.50 12.29
N ARG A 81 14.21 4.22 11.32
CA ARG A 81 13.72 4.30 9.93
C ARG A 81 13.24 2.97 9.34
N ARG A 82 13.95 1.86 9.60
CA ARG A 82 13.59 0.54 9.06
C ARG A 82 12.27 0.02 9.65
N VAL A 83 12.03 0.23 10.94
CA VAL A 83 10.81 -0.17 11.62
C VAL A 83 9.64 0.65 11.07
N CYS A 84 9.79 1.98 11.04
CA CYS A 84 8.79 2.88 10.44
C CYS A 84 8.47 2.51 8.98
N ALA A 85 9.48 2.21 8.16
CA ALA A 85 9.26 1.82 6.76
C ALA A 85 8.45 0.51 6.61
N VAL A 86 8.62 -0.44 7.52
CA VAL A 86 7.85 -1.69 7.55
C VAL A 86 6.45 -1.44 8.12
N ALA A 87 6.32 -0.56 9.10
CA ALA A 87 5.02 -0.17 9.65
C ALA A 87 4.14 0.50 8.59
N ILE A 88 4.71 1.38 7.74
CA ILE A 88 3.99 1.95 6.60
C ILE A 88 3.45 0.83 5.71
N GLN A 89 4.24 -0.18 5.36
CA GLN A 89 3.76 -1.32 4.55
C GLN A 89 2.61 -2.08 5.21
N ALA A 90 2.65 -2.21 6.54
CA ALA A 90 1.60 -2.90 7.29
C ALA A 90 0.28 -2.12 7.33
N CYS A 91 0.30 -0.80 7.09
CA CYS A 91 -0.89 0.07 7.20
C CYS A 91 -2.01 -0.26 6.21
N GLY A 92 -1.75 -1.00 5.13
CA GLY A 92 -2.75 -1.28 4.10
C GLY A 92 -4.03 -1.97 4.61
N ASN A 93 -3.97 -2.65 5.77
CA ASN A 93 -5.12 -3.27 6.43
C ASN A 93 -5.78 -2.39 7.50
N TYR A 94 -5.29 -1.17 7.71
CA TYR A 94 -5.63 -0.31 8.83
C TYR A 94 -5.97 1.13 8.40
N LEU A 95 -6.23 1.36 7.12
CA LEU A 95 -6.58 2.69 6.59
C LEU A 95 -7.98 3.18 7.02
N ASP A 96 -8.80 2.28 7.56
CA ASP A 96 -10.08 2.61 8.19
C ASP A 96 -9.92 3.31 9.55
N TYR A 97 -8.72 3.26 10.14
CA TYR A 97 -8.41 3.92 11.41
C TYR A 97 -7.89 5.34 11.16
N PRO A 98 -8.60 6.41 11.58
CA PRO A 98 -8.20 7.79 11.33
C PRO A 98 -6.80 8.13 11.88
N GLU A 99 -6.38 7.51 12.97
CA GLU A 99 -5.07 7.75 13.59
C GLU A 99 -3.92 7.26 12.69
N ILE A 100 -4.11 6.15 11.98
CA ILE A 100 -3.15 5.64 10.99
C ILE A 100 -3.04 6.62 9.82
N VAL A 101 -4.18 7.07 9.30
CA VAL A 101 -4.25 8.05 8.21
C VAL A 101 -3.56 9.36 8.60
N ALA A 102 -3.90 9.91 9.77
CA ALA A 102 -3.30 11.13 10.29
C ALA A 102 -1.79 11.00 10.44
N ARG A 103 -1.30 9.85 10.95
CA ARG A 103 0.12 9.61 11.09
C ARG A 103 0.85 9.47 9.75
N LEU A 104 0.25 8.79 8.76
CA LEU A 104 0.82 8.72 7.41
C LEU A 104 0.93 10.10 6.76
N ALA A 105 -0.10 10.95 6.90
CA ALA A 105 -0.07 12.33 6.41
C ALA A 105 1.04 13.15 7.10
N ALA A 106 1.21 13.00 8.42
CA ALA A 106 2.31 13.64 9.14
C ALA A 106 3.69 13.19 8.64
N ILE A 107 3.90 11.88 8.42
CA ILE A 107 5.16 11.35 7.85
C ILE A 107 5.41 11.89 6.43
N ALA A 108 4.37 12.05 5.62
CA ALA A 108 4.51 12.61 4.28
C ALA A 108 5.00 14.08 4.30
N ARG A 109 4.53 14.87 5.28
CA ARG A 109 4.86 16.30 5.46
C ARG A 109 6.19 16.54 6.16
N ASP A 110 6.66 15.61 6.98
CA ASP A 110 7.86 15.79 7.80
C ASP A 110 9.15 15.85 6.96
N SER A 111 9.59 17.06 6.63
CA SER A 111 10.74 17.33 5.78
C SER A 111 12.07 16.81 6.35
N SER A 112 12.15 16.55 7.67
CA SER A 112 13.34 15.98 8.32
C SER A 112 13.55 14.50 7.97
N LEU A 113 12.48 13.79 7.61
CA LEU A 113 12.55 12.38 7.22
C LEU A 113 13.10 12.23 5.80
N LYS A 114 13.74 11.09 5.52
CA LYS A 114 14.24 10.79 4.17
C LYS A 114 13.10 10.80 3.15
N ARG A 115 13.31 11.46 2.00
CA ARG A 115 12.34 11.56 0.89
C ARG A 115 11.68 10.23 0.51
N LYS A 116 12.44 9.13 0.50
CA LYS A 116 11.91 7.78 0.21
C LYS A 116 10.83 7.34 1.20
N LEU A 117 11.00 7.64 2.49
CA LEU A 117 10.04 7.29 3.53
C LEU A 117 8.75 8.11 3.39
N ARG A 118 8.88 9.42 3.16
CA ARG A 118 7.75 10.34 2.95
C ARG A 118 6.91 9.96 1.73
N ARG A 119 7.57 9.67 0.60
CA ARG A 119 6.92 9.19 -0.63
C ARG A 119 6.18 7.87 -0.39
N ARG A 120 6.75 6.99 0.43
CA ARG A 120 6.09 5.72 0.77
C ARG A 120 4.82 5.94 1.58
N ALA A 121 4.87 6.82 2.59
CA ALA A 121 3.68 7.17 3.37
C ALA A 121 2.59 7.80 2.49
N LEU A 122 2.97 8.70 1.58
CA LEU A 122 2.05 9.30 0.62
C LEU A 122 1.41 8.25 -0.31
N SER A 123 2.22 7.32 -0.84
CA SER A 123 1.76 6.25 -1.70
C SER A 123 0.80 5.28 -0.99
N MET A 124 1.07 4.97 0.29
CA MET A 124 0.18 4.18 1.14
C MET A 124 -1.14 4.92 1.39
N LEU A 125 -1.07 6.21 1.74
CA LEU A 125 -2.24 7.05 1.99
C LEU A 125 -3.16 7.15 0.76
N ALA A 126 -2.57 7.29 -0.43
CA ALA A 126 -3.27 7.29 -1.72
C ALA A 126 -3.76 5.88 -2.16
N GLY A 127 -3.70 4.87 -1.27
CA GLY A 127 -4.21 3.52 -1.52
C GLY A 127 -3.36 2.67 -2.48
N ALA A 128 -2.21 3.18 -2.93
CA ALA A 128 -1.44 2.56 -4.00
C ALA A 128 -0.61 1.35 -3.53
N GLU A 129 -0.53 1.10 -2.23
CA GLU A 129 0.19 -0.02 -1.61
C GLU A 129 -0.70 -0.70 -0.54
N GLY A 130 -1.96 -1.02 -0.84
CA GLY A 130 -2.90 -1.51 0.16
C GLY A 130 -3.84 -2.60 -0.33
N ARG A 131 -4.70 -3.08 0.59
CA ARG A 131 -5.76 -4.05 0.31
C ARG A 131 -6.72 -3.50 -0.74
N GLN A 132 -7.50 -4.38 -1.38
CA GLN A 132 -8.68 -3.97 -2.14
C GLN A 132 -9.68 -3.30 -1.17
N GLN A 133 -9.58 -1.98 -1.05
CA GLN A 133 -10.61 -1.15 -0.41
C GLN A 133 -11.67 -0.80 -1.47
N GLU A 134 -12.93 -0.68 -1.04
CA GLU A 134 -14.02 -0.36 -1.96
C GLU A 134 -13.88 1.06 -2.52
N ASP A 135 -13.54 2.03 -1.66
CA ASP A 135 -13.22 3.42 -2.00
C ASP A 135 -12.25 3.97 -0.92
N LEU A 136 -11.81 5.23 -1.04
CA LEU A 136 -11.11 5.94 0.02
C LEU A 136 -11.99 6.09 1.26
N THR A 137 -11.41 5.96 2.45
CA THR A 137 -12.10 6.32 3.69
C THR A 137 -12.31 7.83 3.78
N PRO A 138 -13.29 8.33 4.57
CA PRO A 138 -13.43 9.77 4.80
C PRO A 138 -12.12 10.41 5.29
N ALA A 139 -11.42 9.76 6.22
CA ALA A 139 -10.15 10.26 6.72
C ALA A 139 -9.08 10.36 5.62
N GLN A 140 -8.96 9.35 4.75
CA GLN A 140 -8.04 9.40 3.61
C GLN A 140 -8.39 10.54 2.65
N PHE A 141 -9.67 10.69 2.33
CA PHE A 141 -10.14 11.74 1.42
C PHE A 141 -9.82 13.13 1.94
N GLU A 142 -10.07 13.40 3.23
CA GLU A 142 -9.74 14.69 3.84
C GLU A 142 -8.22 14.94 3.86
N ALA A 143 -7.43 13.95 4.28
CA ALA A 143 -5.98 14.09 4.36
C ALA A 143 -5.34 14.32 2.96
N LEU A 144 -5.82 13.60 1.94
CA LEU A 144 -5.37 13.77 0.56
C LEU A 144 -5.83 15.13 0.00
N SER A 145 -7.09 15.52 0.24
CA SER A 145 -7.62 16.83 -0.17
C SER A 145 -6.78 17.99 0.37
N GLU A 146 -6.35 17.91 1.63
CA GLU A 146 -5.50 18.90 2.26
C GLU A 146 -4.09 18.89 1.65
N LEU A 147 -3.47 17.70 1.49
CA LEU A 147 -2.13 17.58 0.89
C LEU A 147 -2.07 18.09 -0.54
N MET A 148 -3.12 17.93 -1.33
CA MET A 148 -3.19 18.38 -2.73
C MET A 148 -3.14 19.90 -2.90
N ASN A 149 -3.33 20.66 -1.82
CA ASN A 149 -3.12 22.11 -1.82
C ASN A 149 -1.64 22.47 -2.08
N ALA A 150 -0.70 21.60 -1.70
CA ALA A 150 0.72 21.79 -1.92
C ALA A 150 1.17 21.07 -3.22
N PRO A 151 1.73 21.79 -4.22
CA PRO A 151 2.12 21.21 -5.50
C PRO A 151 3.08 20.01 -5.39
N GLU A 152 3.97 20.01 -4.41
CA GLU A 152 4.98 18.96 -4.25
C GLU A 152 4.40 17.57 -3.92
N TYR A 153 3.15 17.49 -3.47
CA TYR A 153 2.45 16.23 -3.20
C TYR A 153 1.51 15.82 -4.32
N ARG A 154 1.01 16.79 -5.11
CA ARG A 154 -0.14 16.59 -5.99
C ARG A 154 0.10 15.53 -7.04
N PHE A 155 1.19 15.60 -7.81
CA PHE A 155 1.57 14.53 -8.74
C PHE A 155 1.59 13.15 -8.10
N GLY A 156 2.21 13.01 -6.91
CA GLY A 156 2.32 11.72 -6.23
C GLY A 156 0.96 11.17 -5.79
N ILE A 157 0.06 12.05 -5.37
CA ILE A 157 -1.33 11.70 -5.01
C ILE A 157 -2.10 11.26 -6.25
N VAL A 158 -2.11 12.07 -7.32
CA VAL A 158 -2.84 11.77 -8.55
C VAL A 158 -2.32 10.47 -9.18
N PHE A 159 -1.01 10.26 -9.18
CA PHE A 159 -0.42 9.00 -9.65
C PHE A 159 -0.86 7.80 -8.80
N GLY A 160 -0.98 7.96 -7.48
CA GLY A 160 -1.53 6.93 -6.60
C GLY A 160 -3.01 6.64 -6.88
N LEU A 161 -3.82 7.69 -6.99
CA LEU A 161 -5.25 7.61 -7.28
C LEU A 161 -5.54 6.98 -8.65
N ALA A 162 -4.72 7.28 -9.66
CA ALA A 162 -4.82 6.68 -11.00
C ALA A 162 -4.63 5.15 -10.99
N ARG A 163 -4.10 4.57 -9.91
CA ARG A 163 -3.95 3.11 -9.74
C ARG A 163 -5.15 2.45 -9.06
N LEU A 164 -6.02 3.25 -8.44
CA LEU A 164 -7.23 2.77 -7.77
C LEU A 164 -8.37 2.64 -8.75
N GLU A 165 -9.41 1.88 -8.37
CA GLU A 165 -10.68 1.84 -9.10
C GLU A 165 -11.36 3.22 -9.14
N ALA A 166 -12.10 3.48 -10.23
CA ALA A 166 -12.80 4.75 -10.44
C ALA A 166 -14.05 4.81 -9.54
N ARG A 167 -13.82 5.20 -8.29
CA ARG A 167 -14.81 5.27 -7.23
C ARG A 167 -15.13 6.72 -6.89
N PRO A 168 -16.28 7.04 -6.28
CA PRO A 168 -16.72 8.41 -6.10
C PRO A 168 -15.67 9.33 -5.48
N ARG A 169 -15.05 8.96 -4.34
CA ARG A 169 -14.04 9.84 -3.70
C ARG A 169 -12.75 9.94 -4.50
N VAL A 170 -12.31 8.85 -5.13
CA VAL A 170 -11.16 8.86 -6.05
C VAL A 170 -11.43 9.82 -7.21
N MET A 171 -12.60 9.71 -7.84
CA MET A 171 -13.00 10.55 -8.97
C MET A 171 -13.08 12.02 -8.58
N THR A 172 -13.69 12.36 -7.44
CA THR A 172 -13.77 13.73 -6.95
C THR A 172 -12.38 14.36 -6.78
N LEU A 173 -11.40 13.63 -6.24
CA LEU A 173 -10.03 14.13 -6.12
C LEU A 173 -9.35 14.30 -7.48
N LEU A 174 -9.58 13.39 -8.43
CA LEU A 174 -9.03 13.49 -9.78
C LEU A 174 -9.64 14.66 -10.56
N GLU A 175 -10.96 14.86 -10.49
CA GLU A 175 -11.68 15.98 -11.12
C GLU A 175 -11.13 17.33 -10.67
N ARG A 176 -10.80 17.44 -9.38
CA ARG A 176 -10.17 18.63 -8.82
C ARG A 176 -8.83 18.98 -9.47
N VAL A 177 -8.08 17.99 -9.95
CA VAL A 177 -6.77 18.21 -10.61
C VAL A 177 -6.89 18.32 -12.12
N ALA A 178 -7.90 17.70 -12.72
CA ALA A 178 -8.17 17.78 -14.16
C ALA A 178 -8.41 19.22 -14.67
N THR A 179 -8.70 20.15 -13.76
CA THR A 179 -8.88 21.59 -14.03
C THR A 179 -7.67 22.43 -13.60
N SER A 180 -6.60 21.81 -13.10
CA SER A 180 -5.38 22.53 -12.71
C SER A 180 -4.58 23.02 -13.92
N GLN A 181 -3.78 24.06 -13.70
CA GLN A 181 -2.90 24.66 -14.71
C GLN A 181 -1.64 23.82 -15.00
N ASP A 182 -1.32 22.83 -14.14
CA ASP A 182 -0.20 21.93 -14.39
C ASP A 182 -0.62 20.86 -15.39
N GLU A 183 -0.14 20.97 -16.63
CA GLU A 183 -0.49 20.06 -17.73
C GLU A 183 -0.13 18.61 -17.42
N SER A 184 0.95 18.34 -16.67
CA SER A 184 1.36 16.97 -16.37
C SER A 184 0.40 16.32 -15.38
N GLU A 185 0.04 17.02 -14.32
CA GLU A 185 -0.91 16.53 -13.31
C GLU A 185 -2.33 16.44 -13.86
N SER A 186 -2.73 17.44 -14.66
CA SER A 186 -4.03 17.54 -15.29
C SER A 186 -4.25 16.44 -16.35
N ALA A 187 -3.26 16.19 -17.20
CA ALA A 187 -3.32 15.10 -18.17
C ALA A 187 -3.40 13.72 -17.49
N LEU A 188 -2.62 13.50 -16.42
CA LEU A 188 -2.67 12.27 -15.61
C LEU A 188 -4.08 12.03 -15.04
N ALA A 189 -4.69 13.08 -14.48
CA ALA A 189 -6.03 13.02 -13.91
C ALA A 189 -7.11 12.78 -14.96
N ARG A 190 -7.09 13.53 -16.08
CA ARG A 190 -8.04 13.37 -17.19
C ARG A 190 -7.98 11.98 -17.79
N ARG A 191 -6.77 11.42 -17.94
CA ARG A 191 -6.58 10.05 -18.45
C ARG A 191 -7.19 9.00 -17.52
N ALA A 192 -6.97 9.14 -16.21
CA ALA A 192 -7.58 8.25 -15.22
C ALA A 192 -9.13 8.36 -15.20
N LEU A 193 -9.67 9.57 -15.35
CA LEU A 193 -11.11 9.83 -15.48
C LEU A 193 -11.69 9.30 -16.80
N GLY A 194 -10.90 9.28 -17.86
CA GLY A 194 -11.24 8.74 -19.18
C GLY A 194 -11.34 7.22 -19.24
N GLY A 195 -11.29 6.53 -18.10
CA GLY A 195 -11.46 5.08 -18.03
C GLY A 195 -10.17 4.28 -18.09
N GLU A 196 -9.00 4.91 -17.96
CA GLU A 196 -7.72 4.23 -17.83
C GLU A 196 -7.24 4.18 -16.36
N ARG A 197 -6.32 3.25 -16.07
CA ARG A 197 -5.64 3.14 -14.78
C ARG A 197 -4.17 2.83 -14.97
N VAL A 198 -3.36 3.25 -14.01
CA VAL A 198 -1.94 2.91 -13.95
C VAL A 198 -1.76 1.56 -13.28
N VAL A 199 -1.00 0.66 -13.89
CA VAL A 199 -0.63 -0.64 -13.31
C VAL A 199 0.87 -0.81 -13.26
N HIS A 200 1.37 -1.51 -12.24
CA HIS A 200 2.76 -1.95 -12.18
C HIS A 200 2.89 -3.28 -12.93
N ILE A 201 3.87 -3.41 -13.82
CA ILE A 201 4.02 -4.57 -14.69
C ILE A 201 4.21 -5.89 -13.93
N ASP A 202 4.89 -5.85 -12.78
CA ASP A 202 5.09 -7.04 -11.92
C ASP A 202 3.79 -7.53 -11.24
N ALA A 203 2.69 -6.76 -11.30
CA ALA A 203 1.38 -7.29 -10.89
C ALA A 203 0.95 -8.49 -11.76
N TYR A 204 1.56 -8.64 -12.94
CA TYR A 204 1.33 -9.73 -13.89
C TYR A 204 2.52 -10.70 -13.99
N ALA A 205 3.37 -10.77 -12.95
CA ALA A 205 4.56 -11.63 -12.96
C ALA A 205 4.26 -13.12 -13.15
N SER A 206 3.05 -13.58 -12.82
CA SER A 206 2.61 -14.97 -13.04
C SER A 206 2.13 -15.24 -14.47
N ASP A 207 1.91 -14.21 -15.29
CA ASP A 207 1.44 -14.32 -16.68
C ASP A 207 2.36 -13.52 -17.60
N GLU A 208 3.45 -14.16 -18.03
CA GLU A 208 4.45 -13.54 -18.89
C GLU A 208 3.88 -13.13 -20.27
N SER A 209 2.83 -13.81 -20.74
CA SER A 209 2.19 -13.47 -22.02
C SER A 209 1.42 -12.15 -21.93
N LEU A 210 0.64 -11.98 -20.87
CA LEU A 210 -0.08 -10.74 -20.56
C LEU A 210 0.90 -9.60 -20.28
N ARG A 211 1.96 -9.89 -19.52
CA ARG A 211 3.03 -8.93 -19.24
C ARG A 211 3.67 -8.40 -20.52
N ARG A 212 4.01 -9.28 -21.48
CA ARG A 212 4.56 -8.87 -22.77
C ARG A 212 3.57 -8.03 -23.56
N ARG A 213 2.31 -8.46 -23.65
CA ARG A 213 1.25 -7.69 -24.32
C ARG A 213 1.15 -6.28 -23.77
N ILE A 214 1.09 -6.11 -22.44
CA ILE A 214 1.06 -4.78 -21.81
C ILE A 214 2.27 -3.94 -22.23
N ALA A 215 3.47 -4.51 -22.19
CA ALA A 215 4.69 -3.79 -22.55
C ALA A 215 4.74 -3.35 -24.02
N GLU A 216 4.09 -4.09 -24.92
CA GLU A 216 4.06 -3.83 -26.36
C GLU A 216 2.89 -2.94 -26.80
N SER A 217 1.71 -3.09 -26.18
CA SER A 217 0.46 -2.46 -26.62
C SER A 217 0.00 -1.27 -25.79
N CYS A 218 0.57 -1.05 -24.61
CA CYS A 218 0.12 -0.01 -23.69
C CYS A 218 1.12 1.13 -23.54
N ASP A 219 0.60 2.34 -23.36
CA ASP A 219 1.43 3.51 -23.10
C ASP A 219 2.14 3.41 -21.76
N ILE A 220 3.38 3.89 -21.74
CA ILE A 220 4.16 4.02 -20.51
C ILE A 220 3.60 5.19 -19.67
N ALA A 221 3.22 4.90 -18.43
CA ALA A 221 2.77 5.91 -17.47
C ALA A 221 3.95 6.54 -16.71
N HIS A 222 4.91 5.73 -16.25
CA HIS A 222 6.09 6.22 -15.53
C HIS A 222 7.20 5.18 -15.52
N GLY A 223 8.36 5.51 -16.10
CA GLY A 223 9.46 4.54 -16.23
C GLY A 223 9.04 3.27 -17.00
N ARG A 224 9.92 2.28 -17.13
CA ARG A 224 9.61 1.05 -17.88
C ARG A 224 8.77 0.02 -17.10
N MET A 225 8.19 0.42 -15.98
CA MET A 225 7.51 -0.47 -15.03
C MET A 225 6.04 -0.14 -14.82
N TYR A 226 5.59 1.06 -15.19
CA TYR A 226 4.20 1.48 -15.02
C TYR A 226 3.57 1.79 -16.37
N TYR A 227 2.40 1.20 -16.61
CA TYR A 227 1.68 1.27 -17.89
C TYR A 227 0.24 1.73 -17.67
N TRP A 228 -0.32 2.40 -18.67
CA TRP A 228 -1.74 2.71 -18.73
C TRP A 228 -2.51 1.54 -19.31
N LEU A 229 -3.49 1.05 -18.56
CA LEU A 229 -4.44 0.04 -19.03
C LEU A 229 -5.86 0.60 -18.98
N PRO A 230 -6.72 0.28 -19.95
CA PRO A 230 -8.15 0.51 -19.81
C PRO A 230 -8.68 -0.24 -18.57
N ARG A 231 -9.58 0.41 -17.82
CA ARG A 231 -10.25 -0.18 -16.65
C ARG A 231 -11.16 -1.33 -17.03
N ALA A 232 -11.70 -1.32 -18.25
CA ALA A 232 -12.43 -2.43 -18.85
C ALA A 232 -11.56 -3.67 -19.11
N GLY A 233 -10.24 -3.60 -18.86
CA GLY A 233 -9.27 -4.63 -19.20
C GLY A 233 -8.62 -4.37 -20.55
N LEU A 234 -7.58 -5.15 -20.88
CA LEU A 234 -7.13 -5.20 -22.26
C LEU A 234 -8.26 -5.79 -23.10
N PRO A 235 -8.58 -5.22 -24.27
CA PRO A 235 -9.47 -5.91 -25.19
C PRO A 235 -8.91 -7.32 -25.45
N ALA A 236 -9.73 -8.33 -25.17
CA ALA A 236 -9.53 -9.70 -25.57
C ALA A 236 -10.63 -10.06 -26.57
N ASP A 237 -10.25 -10.73 -27.66
CA ASP A 237 -11.10 -11.40 -28.66
C ASP A 237 -11.52 -10.64 -29.94
N GLU A 238 -10.60 -9.93 -30.63
CA GLU A 238 -10.86 -9.54 -32.04
C GLU A 238 -9.75 -9.90 -33.05
N VAL A 239 -8.73 -10.67 -32.68
CA VAL A 239 -7.72 -11.17 -33.65
C VAL A 239 -7.56 -12.68 -33.53
N ALA A 240 -8.65 -13.40 -33.78
CA ALA A 240 -8.66 -14.81 -34.17
C ALA A 240 -9.86 -15.13 -35.07
N ALA A 241 -10.12 -14.28 -36.06
CA ALA A 241 -11.00 -14.58 -37.20
C ALA A 241 -10.71 -13.62 -38.37
N SER A 242 -9.62 -13.88 -39.09
CA SER A 242 -9.45 -13.52 -40.50
C SER A 242 -8.44 -14.47 -41.13
#